data_AF-A0A969SX93-F1
#
_entry.id   AF-A0A969SX93-F1
#
_cell.length_a   1.000
_cell.length_b   1.000
_cell.length_c   1.000
_cell.angle_alpha   90.00
_cell.angle_beta   90.00
_cell.angle_gamma   90.00
#
_symmetry.space_group_name_H-M   'P 1'
#
loop_
_entity.id
_entity.type
_entity.pdbx_description
1 polymer ?
#
loop_
_entity_poly.entity_id
_entity_poly.type
_entity_poly.pdbx_seq_one_letter_code
_entity_poly.pdbx_strand_id
1 'polypeptide(L)'
;WRVPKFRAGCQRSISRAAGDLNDPARWGYGQHIFEAIAPGSPQYTWLEAELNSPEFQQARYKIVMFHHPPHSLGDNVVPAYTDPVQAIDRDAEGRIQAVRYEYPKQADYLIRDVMPLLEQAGVQLVFYGHSHLWNRFVNASGMNFLESSNVGNTYGAYLEKQRAVPTGYQEEYVATGDPNNLQPVIPSIAPLLGDKGQPLPYISSNEITVFSILHTETGTVDSYRFDAKQPELGVVRFDQFSLTAG
;
A
#
# COMPACT_ATOMS: atom_id res chain seq x y z
N TRP A 1 -14.51 -1.04 6.24
CA TRP A 1 -13.57 -1.77 5.39
C TRP A 1 -14.34 -2.81 4.59
N ARG A 2 -14.22 -2.82 3.25
CA ARG A 2 -14.91 -3.76 2.35
C ARG A 2 -13.99 -4.96 2.09
N VAL A 3 -14.55 -6.17 1.97
CA VAL A 3 -13.77 -7.41 1.90
C VAL A 3 -12.88 -7.39 0.65
N PRO A 4 -11.55 -7.55 0.77
CA PRO A 4 -10.58 -7.37 -0.32
C PRO A 4 -10.53 -8.53 -1.32
N LYS A 5 -11.28 -9.62 -1.08
CA LYS A 5 -11.16 -10.82 -1.91
C LYS A 5 -11.98 -10.69 -3.20
N PHE A 6 -11.25 -10.68 -4.32
CA PHE A 6 -11.69 -11.13 -5.64
C PHE A 6 -12.05 -12.62 -5.62
N ARG A 7 -13.10 -12.99 -4.91
CA ARG A 7 -13.67 -14.34 -5.01
C ARG A 7 -14.77 -14.30 -6.06
N ALA A 8 -14.72 -15.21 -7.02
CA ALA A 8 -15.87 -15.52 -7.86
C ALA A 8 -17.08 -15.79 -6.95
N GLY A 9 -18.13 -14.98 -7.07
CA GLY A 9 -19.33 -15.05 -6.22
C GLY A 9 -19.32 -14.18 -4.95
N CYS A 10 -18.25 -13.43 -4.64
CA CYS A 10 -18.29 -12.43 -3.56
C CYS A 10 -18.92 -11.13 -4.08
N GLN A 11 -20.06 -10.76 -3.47
CA GLN A 11 -20.95 -9.66 -3.87
C GLN A 11 -20.36 -8.24 -3.99
N ARG A 12 -19.07 -7.98 -3.69
CA ARG A 12 -18.64 -6.59 -3.41
C ARG A 12 -17.16 -6.24 -3.68
N SER A 13 -16.66 -6.42 -4.91
CA SER A 13 -15.69 -5.41 -5.36
C SER A 13 -15.76 -5.07 -6.84
N ILE A 14 -15.85 -6.00 -7.80
CA ILE A 14 -15.77 -5.57 -9.21
C ILE A 14 -16.77 -6.21 -10.21
N SER A 15 -17.65 -7.11 -9.77
CA SER A 15 -18.84 -7.49 -10.55
C SER A 15 -19.98 -8.00 -9.65
N ARG A 16 -21.24 -7.84 -10.07
CA ARG A 16 -22.42 -8.21 -9.28
C ARG A 16 -23.15 -9.45 -9.80
N ALA A 17 -23.84 -10.13 -8.87
CA ALA A 17 -24.80 -11.19 -9.19
C ALA A 17 -25.97 -10.62 -10.02
N ALA A 18 -26.47 -11.40 -10.97
CA ALA A 18 -27.46 -10.99 -11.96
C ALA A 18 -28.75 -10.33 -11.38
N GLY A 19 -29.10 -10.62 -10.13
CA GLY A 19 -30.31 -10.08 -9.46
C GLY A 19 -30.26 -8.60 -9.08
N ASP A 20 -29.07 -7.97 -9.01
CA ASP A 20 -28.91 -6.57 -8.57
C ASP A 20 -28.67 -5.59 -9.74
N LEU A 21 -28.53 -6.08 -10.97
CA LEU A 21 -28.09 -5.27 -12.11
C LEU A 21 -29.10 -4.19 -12.51
N ASN A 22 -30.39 -4.42 -12.24
CA ASN A 22 -31.47 -3.50 -12.59
C ASN A 22 -31.78 -2.48 -11.47
N ASP A 23 -31.06 -2.49 -10.35
CA ASP A 23 -31.25 -1.54 -9.24
C ASP A 23 -29.95 -0.80 -8.92
N PRO A 24 -29.75 0.41 -9.49
CA PRO A 24 -28.56 1.21 -9.24
C PRO A 24 -28.32 1.55 -7.77
N ALA A 25 -29.37 1.71 -6.97
CA ALA A 25 -29.23 2.04 -5.54
C ALA A 25 -28.53 0.90 -4.77
N ARG A 26 -28.59 -0.32 -5.30
CA ARG A 26 -27.93 -1.47 -4.69
C ARG A 26 -26.48 -1.59 -5.08
N TRP A 27 -25.94 -0.85 -6.05
CA TRP A 27 -24.60 -1.04 -6.60
C TRP A 27 -23.44 -0.81 -5.62
N GLY A 28 -22.24 -1.29 -6.01
CA GLY A 28 -21.05 -1.28 -5.14
C GLY A 28 -20.40 0.09 -5.05
N TYR A 29 -20.31 0.83 -6.15
CA TYR A 29 -19.61 2.12 -6.25
C TYR A 29 -18.13 2.04 -5.83
N GLY A 30 -17.46 0.95 -6.22
CA GLY A 30 -16.03 0.75 -6.00
C GLY A 30 -15.60 0.29 -4.60
N GLN A 31 -14.29 0.30 -4.36
CA GLN A 31 -13.57 -0.26 -3.21
C GLN A 31 -13.15 0.84 -2.25
N HIS A 32 -12.65 1.95 -2.79
CA HIS A 32 -12.24 3.13 -2.05
C HIS A 32 -13.44 4.08 -1.91
N ILE A 33 -13.76 4.45 -0.67
CA ILE A 33 -14.64 5.58 -0.37
C ILE A 33 -13.88 6.39 0.67
N PHE A 34 -13.21 7.43 0.22
CA PHE A 34 -12.46 8.35 1.06
C PHE A 34 -12.77 9.78 0.66
N GLU A 35 -12.44 10.73 1.52
CA GLU A 35 -12.45 12.14 1.15
C GLU A 35 -11.39 12.41 0.08
N ALA A 36 -11.65 13.41 -0.76
CA ALA A 36 -10.74 13.75 -1.85
C ALA A 36 -9.37 14.18 -1.32
N ILE A 37 -8.31 13.62 -1.91
CA ILE A 37 -6.90 13.98 -1.62
C ILE A 37 -6.18 14.56 -2.84
N ALA A 38 -6.91 14.81 -3.93
CA ALA A 38 -6.38 15.46 -5.12
C ALA A 38 -6.20 16.98 -4.92
N PRO A 39 -5.43 17.66 -5.78
CA PRO A 39 -5.22 19.10 -5.73
C PRO A 39 -6.52 19.89 -5.63
N GLY A 40 -6.55 20.90 -4.76
CA GLY A 40 -7.72 21.71 -4.47
C GLY A 40 -8.69 21.09 -3.44
N SER A 41 -8.47 19.86 -2.99
CA SER A 41 -9.23 19.33 -1.85
C SER A 41 -8.81 20.00 -0.54
N PRO A 42 -9.67 20.00 0.50
CA PRO A 42 -9.31 20.52 1.82
C PRO A 42 -8.08 19.82 2.40
N GLN A 43 -7.97 18.50 2.26
CA GLN A 43 -6.84 17.73 2.78
C GLN A 43 -5.54 18.04 2.04
N TYR A 44 -5.58 18.15 0.71
CA TYR A 44 -4.39 18.49 -0.09
C TYR A 44 -3.88 19.89 0.23
N THR A 45 -4.80 20.87 0.29
CA THR A 45 -4.47 22.27 0.61
C THR A 45 -3.89 22.39 2.02
N TRP A 46 -4.46 21.67 2.99
CA TRP A 46 -3.92 21.60 4.33
C TRP A 46 -2.52 20.97 4.35
N LEU A 47 -2.32 19.85 3.65
CA LEU A 47 -1.03 19.18 3.60
C LEU A 47 0.06 20.07 2.99
N GLU A 48 -0.25 20.77 1.90
CA GLU A 48 0.66 21.73 1.29
C GLU A 48 1.03 22.86 2.28
N ALA A 49 0.06 23.39 3.03
CA ALA A 49 0.33 24.40 4.05
C ALA A 49 1.20 23.85 5.20
N GLU A 50 0.90 22.64 5.68
CA GLU A 50 1.65 22.00 6.77
C GLU A 50 3.10 21.73 6.38
N LEU A 51 3.35 21.21 5.17
CA LEU A 51 4.68 20.93 4.65
C LEU A 51 5.51 22.22 4.44
N ASN A 52 4.85 23.35 4.23
CA ASN A 52 5.50 24.67 4.12
C ASN A 52 5.62 25.41 5.47
N SER A 53 5.11 24.84 6.58
CA SER A 53 5.19 25.47 7.89
C SER A 53 6.64 25.57 8.39
N PRO A 54 6.99 26.61 9.18
CA PRO A 54 8.30 26.69 9.82
C PRO A 54 8.63 25.45 10.67
N GLU A 55 7.64 24.90 11.37
CA GLU A 55 7.77 23.73 12.22
C GLU A 55 8.21 22.50 11.41
N PHE A 56 7.54 22.24 10.29
CA PHE A 56 7.90 21.12 9.41
C PHE A 56 9.26 21.35 8.76
N GLN A 57 9.52 22.56 8.24
CA GLN A 57 10.76 22.88 7.54
C GLN A 57 11.99 22.78 8.46
N GLN A 58 11.85 23.16 9.73
CA GLN A 58 12.93 23.10 10.73
C GLN A 58 13.04 21.75 11.45
N ALA A 59 12.06 20.85 11.27
CA ALA A 59 12.10 19.54 11.89
C ALA A 59 13.29 18.73 11.38
N ARG A 60 14.11 18.21 12.31
CA ARG A 60 15.25 17.33 11.99
C ARG A 60 14.82 16.05 11.27
N TYR A 61 13.66 15.51 11.66
CA TYR A 61 13.07 14.34 11.01
C TYR A 61 11.71 14.67 10.43
N LYS A 62 11.56 14.46 9.12
CA LYS A 62 10.36 14.73 8.36
C LYS A 62 9.72 13.41 7.96
N ILE A 63 8.68 13.01 8.70
CA ILE A 63 8.04 11.69 8.59
C ILE A 63 6.56 11.90 8.33
N VAL A 64 6.02 11.20 7.32
CA VAL A 64 4.60 11.21 6.99
C VAL A 64 4.02 9.81 7.19
N MET A 65 2.80 9.73 7.72
CA MET A 65 2.13 8.46 7.97
C MET A 65 0.86 8.34 7.13
N PHE A 66 0.69 7.18 6.47
CA PHE A 66 -0.54 6.81 5.78
C PHE A 66 -1.07 5.49 6.32
N HIS A 67 -2.37 5.23 6.14
CA HIS A 67 -2.83 3.86 6.25
C HIS A 67 -2.57 3.08 4.95
N HIS A 68 -3.03 3.59 3.81
CA HIS A 68 -2.88 2.93 2.51
C HIS A 68 -1.47 3.17 1.93
N PRO A 69 -0.78 2.11 1.46
CA PRO A 69 0.59 2.20 0.97
C PRO A 69 0.68 2.85 -0.41
N PRO A 70 1.60 3.82 -0.66
CA PRO A 70 1.97 4.21 -2.01
C PRO A 70 2.84 3.15 -2.69
N HIS A 71 3.69 2.45 -1.92
CA HIS A 71 4.55 1.38 -2.42
C HIS A 71 4.42 0.14 -1.54
N SER A 72 4.08 -1.02 -2.10
CA SER A 72 4.04 -2.27 -1.33
C SER A 72 4.06 -3.52 -2.21
N LEU A 73 4.51 -4.63 -1.62
CA LEU A 73 4.37 -5.98 -2.16
C LEU A 73 3.04 -6.61 -1.76
N GLY A 74 2.24 -5.92 -0.93
CA GLY A 74 1.01 -6.44 -0.36
C GLY A 74 -0.15 -6.55 -1.34
N ASP A 75 -1.19 -7.28 -0.98
CA ASP A 75 -2.41 -7.39 -1.81
C ASP A 75 -3.12 -6.03 -1.93
N ASN A 76 -3.26 -5.34 -0.81
CA ASN A 76 -4.15 -4.19 -0.68
C ASN A 76 -3.57 -2.88 -1.23
N VAL A 77 -2.39 -2.93 -1.87
CA VAL A 77 -1.84 -1.82 -2.69
C VAL A 77 -2.49 -1.76 -4.07
N VAL A 78 -3.24 -2.80 -4.45
CA VAL A 78 -4.03 -2.87 -5.67
C VAL A 78 -5.51 -2.93 -5.26
N PRO A 79 -6.39 -2.13 -5.87
CA PRO A 79 -6.16 -1.25 -7.01
C PRO A 79 -5.54 0.10 -6.64
N ALA A 80 -5.26 0.93 -7.65
CA ALA A 80 -4.78 2.30 -7.48
C ALA A 80 -5.73 3.16 -6.64
N TYR A 81 -5.17 4.09 -5.87
CA TYR A 81 -5.92 4.99 -5.00
C TYR A 81 -6.53 6.15 -5.80
N THR A 82 -7.62 5.85 -6.50
CA THR A 82 -8.37 6.80 -7.35
C THR A 82 -9.87 6.58 -7.21
N ASP A 83 -10.65 7.56 -7.64
CA ASP A 83 -12.09 7.36 -7.80
C ASP A 83 -12.37 6.25 -8.84
N PRO A 84 -13.34 5.37 -8.55
CA PRO A 84 -13.69 4.29 -9.44
C PRO A 84 -14.42 4.80 -10.70
N VAL A 85 -13.96 4.38 -11.88
CA VAL A 85 -14.64 4.61 -13.15
C VAL A 85 -15.62 3.48 -13.41
N GLN A 86 -16.92 3.78 -13.43
CA GLN A 86 -17.93 2.78 -13.70
C GLN A 86 -17.94 2.35 -15.17
N ALA A 87 -17.90 1.04 -15.41
CA ALA A 87 -18.14 0.42 -16.70
C ALA A 87 -19.39 -0.48 -16.63
N ILE A 88 -20.29 -0.37 -17.61
CA ILE A 88 -21.53 -1.16 -17.69
C ILE A 88 -21.51 -1.95 -18.99
N ASP A 89 -21.41 -3.28 -18.87
CA ASP A 89 -21.47 -4.18 -20.02
C ASP A 89 -22.94 -4.51 -20.32
N ARG A 90 -23.29 -4.47 -21.60
CA ARG A 90 -24.65 -4.73 -22.08
C ARG A 90 -24.65 -5.76 -23.19
N ASP A 91 -25.71 -6.56 -23.26
CA ASP A 91 -25.94 -7.49 -24.37
C ASP A 91 -26.50 -6.79 -25.62
N ALA A 92 -26.72 -7.57 -26.69
CA ALA A 92 -27.27 -7.06 -27.95
C ALA A 92 -28.68 -6.48 -27.82
N GLU A 93 -29.43 -6.88 -26.78
CA GLU A 93 -30.76 -6.36 -26.45
C GLU A 93 -30.71 -5.16 -25.47
N GLY A 94 -29.51 -4.70 -25.11
CA GLY A 94 -29.28 -3.56 -24.21
C GLY A 94 -29.42 -3.86 -22.71
N ARG A 95 -29.64 -5.13 -22.34
CA ARG A 95 -29.74 -5.56 -20.93
C ARG A 95 -28.37 -5.55 -20.28
N ILE A 96 -28.30 -5.11 -19.02
CA ILE A 96 -27.05 -5.06 -18.26
C ILE A 96 -26.60 -6.49 -17.95
N GLN A 97 -25.39 -6.83 -18.38
CA GLN A 97 -24.73 -8.11 -18.08
C GLN A 97 -23.79 -7.99 -16.88
N ALA A 98 -23.10 -6.85 -16.74
CA ALA A 98 -22.21 -6.58 -15.63
C ALA A 98 -22.08 -5.08 -15.34
N VAL A 99 -21.80 -4.75 -14.08
CA VAL A 99 -21.37 -3.41 -13.64
C VAL A 99 -20.01 -3.60 -12.97
N ARG A 100 -19.00 -2.93 -13.53
CA ARG A 100 -17.60 -3.00 -13.13
C ARG A 100 -17.11 -1.62 -12.71
N TYR A 101 -16.03 -1.59 -11.94
CA TYR A 101 -15.39 -0.36 -11.47
C TYR A 101 -13.90 -0.45 -11.74
N GLU A 102 -13.42 0.41 -12.61
CA GLU A 102 -12.02 0.48 -13.02
C GLU A 102 -11.29 1.54 -12.19
N TYR A 103 -9.99 1.35 -12.00
CA TYR A 103 -9.15 2.26 -11.21
C TYR A 103 -7.95 2.64 -12.05
N PRO A 104 -8.03 3.76 -12.79
CA PRO A 104 -6.95 4.13 -13.68
C PRO A 104 -5.66 4.35 -12.92
N LYS A 105 -4.63 3.56 -13.23
CA LYS A 105 -3.33 3.62 -12.52
C LYS A 105 -2.70 5.01 -12.63
N GLN A 106 -2.84 5.66 -13.78
CA GLN A 106 -2.34 7.02 -14.01
C GLN A 106 -3.11 8.10 -13.24
N ALA A 107 -4.27 7.75 -12.66
CA ALA A 107 -5.06 8.63 -11.82
C ALA A 107 -4.84 8.38 -10.32
N ASP A 108 -3.92 7.50 -9.92
CA ASP A 108 -3.59 7.27 -8.52
C ASP A 108 -3.19 8.58 -7.83
N TYR A 109 -4.03 9.08 -6.93
CA TYR A 109 -3.83 10.38 -6.28
C TYR A 109 -2.60 10.38 -5.37
N LEU A 110 -2.25 9.23 -4.76
CA LEU A 110 -1.06 9.16 -3.91
C LEU A 110 0.18 9.36 -4.76
N ILE A 111 0.29 8.63 -5.87
CA ILE A 111 1.49 8.67 -6.72
C ILE A 111 1.56 9.94 -7.56
N ARG A 112 0.44 10.37 -8.14
CA ARG A 112 0.38 11.51 -9.04
C ARG A 112 0.53 12.83 -8.30
N ASP A 113 -0.16 12.99 -7.15
CA ASP A 113 -0.34 14.29 -6.53
C ASP A 113 0.39 14.43 -5.19
N VAL A 114 0.32 13.40 -4.33
CA VAL A 114 0.83 13.49 -2.95
C VAL A 114 2.32 13.18 -2.86
N MET A 115 2.80 12.11 -3.51
CA MET A 115 4.22 11.73 -3.45
C MET A 115 5.16 12.83 -3.95
N PRO A 116 4.88 13.54 -5.07
CA PRO A 116 5.73 14.64 -5.50
C PRO A 116 5.80 15.78 -4.48
N LEU A 117 4.68 16.08 -3.79
CA LEU A 117 4.63 17.11 -2.76
C LEU A 117 5.50 16.73 -1.55
N LEU A 118 5.42 15.46 -1.11
CA LEU A 118 6.26 14.96 -0.01
C LEU A 118 7.74 14.96 -0.37
N GLU A 119 8.06 14.52 -1.58
CA GLU A 119 9.43 14.49 -2.10
C GLU A 119 10.01 15.91 -2.17
N GLN A 120 9.26 16.88 -2.70
CA GLN A 120 9.67 18.28 -2.75
C GLN A 120 9.87 18.89 -1.36
N ALA A 121 9.05 18.50 -0.37
CA ALA A 121 9.17 18.97 1.01
C ALA A 121 10.36 18.36 1.78
N GLY A 122 11.06 17.39 1.18
CA GLY A 122 12.18 16.68 1.80
C GLY A 122 11.75 15.70 2.89
N VAL A 123 10.58 15.06 2.73
CA VAL A 123 10.18 13.94 3.58
C VAL A 123 11.22 12.82 3.48
N GLN A 124 11.64 12.29 4.62
CA GLN A 124 12.68 11.25 4.70
C GLN A 124 12.07 9.85 4.83
N LEU A 125 10.90 9.75 5.46
CA LEU A 125 10.19 8.49 5.70
C LEU A 125 8.69 8.65 5.51
N VAL A 126 8.13 7.78 4.67
CA VAL A 126 6.70 7.53 4.56
C VAL A 126 6.41 6.18 5.22
N PHE A 127 5.65 6.20 6.32
CA PHE A 127 5.38 5.03 7.16
C PHE A 127 3.90 4.62 7.08
N TYR A 128 3.62 3.33 6.88
CA TYR A 128 2.25 2.88 6.62
C TYR A 128 2.00 1.41 6.98
N GLY A 129 0.80 0.92 6.65
CA GLY A 129 0.35 -0.44 6.91
C GLY A 129 -0.53 -0.99 5.79
N HIS A 130 -1.70 -1.50 6.17
CA HIS A 130 -2.78 -2.02 5.31
C HIS A 130 -2.62 -3.45 4.82
N SER A 131 -1.44 -3.89 4.38
CA SER A 131 -1.26 -5.25 3.85
C SER A 131 -0.75 -6.25 4.88
N HIS A 132 -0.47 -5.77 6.09
CA HIS A 132 -0.08 -6.56 7.26
C HIS A 132 1.21 -7.34 6.99
N LEU A 133 2.17 -6.68 6.37
CA LEU A 133 3.50 -7.18 6.11
C LEU A 133 4.56 -6.19 6.60
N TRP A 134 5.81 -6.61 6.53
CA TRP A 134 6.95 -5.70 6.52
C TRP A 134 7.59 -5.70 5.14
N ASN A 135 7.88 -4.53 4.59
CA ASN A 135 8.73 -4.31 3.42
C ASN A 135 9.23 -2.88 3.41
N ARG A 136 10.31 -2.64 2.68
CA ARG A 136 10.91 -1.30 2.56
C ARG A 136 11.23 -0.97 1.12
N PHE A 137 11.10 0.29 0.74
CA PHE A 137 11.51 0.84 -0.54
C PHE A 137 12.24 2.16 -0.35
N VAL A 138 12.98 2.57 -1.37
CA VAL A 138 13.62 3.88 -1.45
C VAL A 138 13.46 4.40 -2.87
N ASN A 139 13.03 5.64 -3.04
CA ASN A 139 12.95 6.27 -4.37
C ASN A 139 14.29 6.93 -4.76
N ALA A 140 14.31 7.60 -5.92
CA ALA A 140 15.52 8.24 -6.46
C ALA A 140 16.04 9.42 -5.61
N SER A 141 15.18 10.12 -4.85
CA SER A 141 15.60 11.19 -3.94
C SER A 141 16.13 10.68 -2.59
N GLY A 142 15.99 9.39 -2.30
CA GLY A 142 16.39 8.81 -1.01
C GLY A 142 15.29 8.80 0.05
N MET A 143 14.06 9.18 -0.30
CA MET A 143 12.89 9.04 0.58
C MET A 143 12.59 7.56 0.81
N ASN A 144 12.50 7.17 2.08
CA ASN A 144 12.22 5.80 2.50
C ASN A 144 10.72 5.55 2.60
N PHE A 145 10.29 4.35 2.27
CA PHE A 145 8.93 3.87 2.42
C PHE A 145 8.94 2.60 3.23
N LEU A 146 8.19 2.54 4.33
CA LEU A 146 8.21 1.42 5.26
C LEU A 146 6.79 1.00 5.62
N GLU A 147 6.43 -0.23 5.23
CA GLU A 147 5.33 -0.95 5.87
C GLU A 147 5.90 -1.72 7.05
N SER A 148 5.31 -1.58 8.24
CA SER A 148 5.73 -2.33 9.43
C SER A 148 4.50 -2.80 10.21
N SER A 149 3.55 -3.42 9.51
CA SER A 149 2.20 -3.71 10.03
C SER A 149 1.90 -5.20 10.22
N ASN A 150 2.90 -6.08 10.12
CA ASN A 150 2.71 -7.51 10.36
C ASN A 150 2.60 -7.82 11.86
N VAL A 151 1.38 -8.01 12.38
CA VAL A 151 1.13 -8.27 13.81
C VAL A 151 0.28 -9.53 13.99
N GLY A 152 0.80 -10.68 13.56
CA GLY A 152 0.11 -11.97 13.72
C GLY A 152 -0.95 -12.30 12.66
N ASN A 153 -1.07 -11.50 11.60
CA ASN A 153 -1.73 -11.91 10.36
C ASN A 153 -1.13 -11.20 9.14
N THR A 154 -1.38 -11.69 7.92
CA THR A 154 -0.92 -11.08 6.66
C THR A 154 -1.97 -11.18 5.55
N TYR A 155 -2.00 -10.21 4.63
CA TYR A 155 -2.71 -10.31 3.35
C TYR A 155 -1.83 -10.85 2.21
N GLY A 156 -0.59 -11.22 2.51
CA GLY A 156 0.36 -11.81 1.57
C GLY A 156 1.29 -10.80 0.94
N ALA A 157 2.48 -11.26 0.57
CA ALA A 157 3.44 -10.53 -0.26
C ALA A 157 3.55 -11.20 -1.63
N TYR A 158 3.50 -10.39 -2.68
CA TYR A 158 3.32 -10.82 -4.06
C TYR A 158 4.52 -10.44 -4.92
N LEU A 159 5.67 -11.06 -4.62
CA LEU A 159 6.89 -10.92 -5.42
C LEU A 159 7.07 -12.13 -6.35
N GLU A 160 7.08 -13.34 -5.78
CA GLU A 160 7.13 -14.60 -6.53
C GLU A 160 5.73 -15.15 -6.86
N LYS A 161 4.71 -14.69 -6.12
CA LYS A 161 3.30 -15.05 -6.28
C LYS A 161 2.56 -13.92 -6.98
N GLN A 162 1.48 -14.25 -7.68
CA GLN A 162 0.60 -13.29 -8.34
C GLN A 162 -0.60 -12.92 -7.47
N ARG A 163 -0.91 -11.63 -7.39
CA ARG A 163 -2.18 -11.10 -6.87
C ARG A 163 -3.33 -11.59 -7.72
N ALA A 164 -4.50 -11.73 -7.11
CA ALA A 164 -5.73 -12.01 -7.83
C ALA A 164 -6.22 -10.71 -8.52
N VAL A 165 -5.70 -10.44 -9.71
CA VAL A 165 -6.09 -9.27 -10.52
C VAL A 165 -7.24 -9.62 -11.47
N PRO A 166 -8.15 -8.67 -11.76
CA PRO A 166 -9.30 -8.94 -12.59
C PRO A 166 -8.92 -9.07 -14.08
N THR A 167 -9.69 -9.88 -14.83
CA THR A 167 -9.49 -10.09 -16.28
C THR A 167 -10.60 -9.43 -17.10
N GLY A 168 -10.29 -8.99 -18.31
CA GLY A 168 -11.24 -8.33 -19.22
C GLY A 168 -11.49 -6.85 -18.93
N TYR A 169 -10.68 -6.22 -18.08
CA TYR A 169 -10.72 -4.80 -17.74
C TYR A 169 -9.89 -3.99 -18.74
N GLN A 170 -10.20 -2.70 -18.88
CA GLN A 170 -9.42 -1.80 -19.72
C GLN A 170 -8.15 -1.36 -18.98
N GLU A 171 -8.25 -1.14 -17.67
CA GLU A 171 -7.13 -0.76 -16.81
C GLU A 171 -6.20 -1.94 -16.48
N GLU A 172 -4.93 -1.62 -16.28
CA GLU A 172 -3.90 -2.58 -15.90
C GLU A 172 -3.78 -2.69 -14.37
N TYR A 173 -3.86 -3.92 -13.86
CA TYR A 173 -3.70 -4.23 -12.45
C TYR A 173 -2.44 -5.06 -12.25
N VAL A 174 -1.51 -4.54 -11.43
CA VAL A 174 -0.18 -5.13 -11.27
C VAL A 174 -0.23 -6.40 -10.41
N ALA A 175 -0.02 -7.55 -11.05
CA ALA A 175 -0.09 -8.84 -10.39
C ALA A 175 1.09 -9.14 -9.46
N THR A 176 2.27 -8.56 -9.69
CA THR A 176 3.50 -8.87 -8.92
C THR A 176 4.34 -7.63 -8.68
N GLY A 177 5.09 -7.62 -7.57
CA GLY A 177 5.97 -6.52 -7.20
C GLY A 177 5.21 -5.29 -6.71
N ASP A 178 5.92 -4.17 -6.64
CA ASP A 178 5.33 -2.86 -6.36
C ASP A 178 4.60 -2.33 -7.59
N PRO A 179 3.31 -1.95 -7.51
CA PRO A 179 2.60 -1.38 -8.66
C PRO A 179 3.25 -0.10 -9.19
N ASN A 180 4.00 0.62 -8.35
CA ASN A 180 4.58 1.91 -8.67
C ASN A 180 6.09 1.85 -8.94
N ASN A 181 6.56 0.66 -9.33
CA ASN A 181 7.87 0.36 -9.92
C ASN A 181 9.11 0.56 -9.02
N LEU A 182 8.95 0.64 -7.69
CA LEU A 182 10.11 0.57 -6.79
C LEU A 182 10.53 -0.88 -6.53
N GLN A 183 11.85 -1.09 -6.45
CA GLN A 183 12.39 -2.38 -6.05
C GLN A 183 12.39 -2.49 -4.51
N PRO A 184 11.91 -3.62 -3.95
CA PRO A 184 11.89 -3.78 -2.51
C PRO A 184 13.32 -4.00 -1.98
N VAL A 185 13.61 -3.42 -0.81
CA VAL A 185 14.92 -3.50 -0.18
C VAL A 185 15.02 -4.75 0.68
N ILE A 186 16.12 -5.48 0.53
CA ILE A 186 16.43 -6.63 1.38
C ILE A 186 16.90 -6.13 2.75
N PRO A 187 16.37 -6.68 3.86
CA PRO A 187 16.85 -6.35 5.20
C PRO A 187 18.37 -6.48 5.35
N SER A 188 18.99 -5.48 5.97
CA SER A 188 20.45 -5.33 6.03
C SER A 188 21.16 -6.18 7.09
N ILE A 189 20.43 -6.73 8.08
CA ILE A 189 21.04 -7.40 9.24
C ILE A 189 20.77 -8.91 9.25
N ALA A 190 19.49 -9.31 9.22
CA ALA A 190 19.11 -10.72 9.38
C ALA A 190 17.81 -11.04 8.60
N PRO A 191 17.80 -10.93 7.26
CA PRO A 191 16.59 -11.19 6.47
C PRO A 191 16.04 -12.60 6.71
N LEU A 192 14.73 -12.77 6.59
CA LEU A 192 14.16 -14.12 6.46
C LEU A 192 14.61 -14.73 5.14
N LEU A 193 14.75 -16.05 5.10
CA LEU A 193 15.11 -16.77 3.89
C LEU A 193 13.88 -17.43 3.28
N GLY A 194 13.80 -17.42 1.95
CA GLY A 194 12.81 -18.17 1.19
C GLY A 194 13.16 -19.64 1.07
N ASP A 195 12.30 -20.40 0.39
CA ASP A 195 12.43 -21.87 0.27
C ASP A 195 13.74 -22.33 -0.39
N LYS A 196 14.39 -21.46 -1.19
CA LYS A 196 15.68 -21.75 -1.84
C LYS A 196 16.87 -21.14 -1.10
N GLY A 197 16.67 -20.64 0.13
CA GLY A 197 17.70 -20.00 0.94
C GLY A 197 18.05 -18.56 0.54
N GLN A 198 17.30 -17.96 -0.40
CA GLN A 198 17.49 -16.57 -0.82
C GLN A 198 16.93 -15.60 0.24
N PRO A 199 17.59 -14.45 0.50
CA PRO A 199 17.06 -13.46 1.42
C PRO A 199 15.77 -12.83 0.85
N LEU A 200 14.74 -12.72 1.68
CA LEU A 200 13.45 -12.13 1.32
C LEU A 200 13.44 -10.63 1.64
N PRO A 201 12.93 -9.79 0.73
CA PRO A 201 12.80 -8.36 0.96
C PRO A 201 11.50 -7.99 1.70
N TYR A 202 10.89 -8.96 2.39
CA TYR A 202 9.65 -8.78 3.14
C TYR A 202 9.50 -9.78 4.29
N ILE A 203 8.60 -9.48 5.22
CA ILE A 203 8.04 -10.44 6.18
C ILE A 203 6.52 -10.45 6.01
N SER A 204 5.95 -11.61 5.71
CA SER A 204 4.51 -11.81 5.56
C SER A 204 4.14 -13.13 6.24
N SER A 205 3.79 -13.06 7.53
CA SER A 205 3.53 -14.25 8.36
C SER A 205 2.31 -14.06 9.27
N ASN A 206 1.63 -15.14 9.62
CA ASN A 206 0.59 -15.13 10.67
C ASN A 206 1.17 -15.41 12.07
N GLU A 207 2.48 -15.64 12.16
CA GLU A 207 3.14 -16.14 13.37
C GLU A 207 4.24 -15.20 13.85
N ILE A 208 4.67 -14.28 12.98
CA ILE A 208 5.67 -13.28 13.29
C ILE A 208 4.97 -11.94 13.52
N THR A 209 5.41 -11.24 14.56
CA THR A 209 5.09 -9.83 14.78
C THR A 209 6.31 -9.00 14.43
N VAL A 210 6.11 -7.90 13.71
CA VAL A 210 7.12 -6.93 13.31
C VAL A 210 6.82 -5.58 13.92
N PHE A 211 7.86 -4.89 14.38
CA PHE A 211 7.79 -3.51 14.81
C PHE A 211 9.07 -2.77 14.43
N SER A 212 8.99 -1.45 14.31
CA SER A 212 10.13 -0.60 13.97
C SER A 212 10.27 0.54 14.96
N ILE A 213 11.51 0.90 15.27
CA ILE A 213 11.84 1.94 16.26
C ILE A 213 12.69 3.00 15.58
N LEU A 214 12.26 4.27 15.66
CA LEU A 214 13.08 5.42 15.32
C LEU A 214 13.91 5.84 16.54
N HIS A 215 15.23 5.78 16.39
CA HIS A 215 16.19 6.32 17.34
C HIS A 215 16.45 7.79 16.99
N THR A 216 15.77 8.71 17.68
CA THR A 216 15.84 10.15 17.37
C THR A 216 17.21 10.78 17.62
N GLU A 217 18.05 10.18 18.46
CA GLU A 217 19.42 10.64 18.68
C GLU A 217 20.29 10.50 17.42
N THR A 218 20.24 9.33 16.78
CA THR A 218 21.07 8.93 15.65
C THR A 218 20.38 9.09 14.29
N GLY A 219 19.05 9.18 14.28
CA GLY A 219 18.24 9.17 13.07
C GLY A 219 18.15 7.78 12.43
N THR A 220 18.40 6.71 13.18
CA THR A 220 18.32 5.34 12.67
C THR A 220 16.95 4.74 12.91
N VAL A 221 16.44 3.98 11.94
CA VAL A 221 15.23 3.18 12.06
C VAL A 221 15.63 1.72 12.08
N ASP A 222 15.35 1.04 13.19
CA ASP A 222 15.61 -0.38 13.37
C ASP A 222 14.30 -1.15 13.27
N SER A 223 14.27 -2.22 12.46
CA SER A 223 13.13 -3.12 12.39
C SER A 223 13.43 -4.45 13.10
N TYR A 224 12.45 -4.91 13.87
CA TYR A 224 12.53 -6.07 14.72
C TYR A 224 11.41 -7.06 14.40
N ARG A 225 11.70 -8.35 14.56
CA ARG A 225 10.71 -9.41 14.49
C ARG A 225 10.69 -10.23 15.77
N PHE A 226 9.52 -10.73 16.11
CA PHE A 226 9.28 -11.67 17.19
C PHE A 226 8.48 -12.86 16.64
N ASP A 227 9.02 -14.08 16.78
CA ASP A 227 8.33 -15.31 16.38
C ASP A 227 7.53 -15.86 17.56
N ALA A 228 6.20 -15.79 17.47
CA ALA A 228 5.32 -16.24 18.54
C ALA A 228 5.35 -17.78 18.74
N LYS A 229 5.87 -18.54 17.77
CA LYS A 229 6.08 -19.99 17.92
C LYS A 229 7.34 -20.35 18.70
N GLN A 230 8.30 -19.44 18.76
CA GLN A 230 9.61 -19.64 19.40
C GLN A 230 9.93 -18.45 20.32
N PRO A 231 9.07 -18.16 21.32
CA PRO A 231 9.21 -16.97 22.16
C PRO A 231 10.53 -16.93 22.95
N GLU A 232 11.14 -18.09 23.22
CA GLU A 232 12.44 -18.23 23.88
C GLU A 232 13.62 -17.68 23.09
N LEU A 233 13.49 -17.55 21.76
CA LEU A 233 14.52 -16.95 20.90
C LEU A 233 14.53 -15.41 20.99
N GLY A 234 13.50 -14.82 21.63
CA GLY A 234 13.40 -13.39 21.84
C GLY A 234 13.19 -12.60 20.54
N VAL A 235 13.48 -11.30 20.62
CA VAL A 235 13.30 -10.36 19.51
C VAL A 235 14.59 -10.30 18.67
N VAL A 236 14.45 -10.39 17.35
CA VAL A 236 15.57 -10.30 16.39
C VAL A 236 15.47 -8.99 15.62
N ARG A 237 16.50 -8.15 15.72
CA ARG A 237 16.69 -7.02 14.80
C ARG A 237 17.10 -7.54 13.44
N PHE A 238 16.42 -7.14 12.37
CA PHE A 238 16.63 -7.72 11.05
C PHE A 238 16.89 -6.70 9.93
N ASP A 239 16.47 -5.44 10.09
CA ASP A 239 16.82 -4.35 9.19
C ASP A 239 17.22 -3.10 9.99
N GLN A 240 18.02 -2.26 9.35
CA GLN A 240 18.37 -0.92 9.81
C GLN A 240 18.62 0.00 8.61
N PHE A 241 18.16 1.24 8.71
CA PHE A 241 18.52 2.33 7.81
C PHE A 241 18.56 3.67 8.56
N SER A 242 19.16 4.69 7.94
CA SER A 242 19.24 6.04 8.51
C SER A 242 18.35 7.01 7.73
N LEU A 243 17.68 7.90 8.45
CA LEU A 243 17.09 9.11 7.89
C LEU A 243 18.22 10.12 7.71
N THR A 244 18.47 10.53 6.48
CA THR A 244 19.44 11.60 6.19
C THR A 244 18.90 12.91 6.76
N ALA A 245 19.64 13.56 7.67
CA ALA A 245 19.31 14.91 8.10
C ALA A 245 19.32 15.82 6.86
N GLY A 246 18.20 16.51 6.62
CA GLY A 246 18.09 17.54 5.59
C GLY A 246 18.82 18.81 5.97
#